data_AF-A0AAV2HBL6-F1
#
_entry.id   AF-A0AAV2HBL6-F1
#
_cell.length_a   1.000
_cell.length_b   1.000
_cell.length_c   1.000
_cell.angle_alpha   90.00
_cell.angle_beta   90.00
_cell.angle_gamma   90.00
#
_symmetry.space_group_name_H-M   'P 1'
#
loop_
_entity.id
_entity.type
_entity.pdbx_description
1 polymer ?
#
loop_
_entity_poly.entity_id
_entity_poly.type
_entity_poly.pdbx_seq_one_letter_code
_entity_poly.pdbx_strand_id
1 'polypeptide(L)'
;MGQLSSRQEIIHMEVGDPLMRNWLCANMAIRDASKHLAMCVHFHISQMYKKMRRTIGASVPCSQNCSKLHDGRMNFWCTTCERWRKEILAVCDSQYKLKICWSRLNSSQWPTNPYEVARVFIPRAHRLYYKSAEFHEDFRFTLSFIENYNEIFIPRTLCEKAWQCRGRIKRKNLRMRLNDHDLQTTISVLVHLLSILDFEDTEPVIQNLEALLNSPDERQGCTIM
;
A
#
# COMPACT_ATOMS: atom_id res chain seq x y z
N MET A 1 39.31 -7.15 -32.06
CA MET A 1 39.30 -8.07 -30.90
C MET A 1 38.39 -7.46 -29.84
N GLY A 2 37.14 -7.92 -29.76
CA GLY A 2 36.20 -7.44 -28.73
C GLY A 2 36.40 -8.26 -27.46
N GLN A 3 36.88 -7.64 -26.40
CA GLN A 3 36.90 -8.25 -25.07
C GLN A 3 35.45 -8.45 -24.63
N LEU A 4 35.03 -9.71 -24.50
CA LEU A 4 33.83 -10.09 -23.76
C LEU A 4 34.15 -9.85 -22.28
N SER A 5 33.80 -8.68 -21.76
CA SER A 5 33.84 -8.42 -20.33
C SER A 5 33.02 -9.47 -19.60
N SER A 6 33.56 -10.00 -18.51
CA SER A 6 32.86 -11.03 -17.73
C SER A 6 31.55 -10.42 -17.20
N ARG A 7 30.49 -11.24 -17.09
CA ARG A 7 29.19 -10.77 -16.59
C ARG A 7 29.30 -10.08 -15.21
N GLN A 8 30.30 -10.46 -14.41
CA GLN A 8 30.61 -9.83 -13.13
C GLN A 8 31.21 -8.42 -13.28
N GLU A 9 32.10 -8.18 -14.25
CA GLU A 9 32.64 -6.85 -14.54
C GLU A 9 31.56 -5.89 -15.02
N ILE A 10 30.62 -6.37 -15.85
CA ILE A 10 29.47 -5.58 -16.30
C ILE A 10 28.58 -5.21 -15.11
N ILE A 11 28.30 -6.15 -14.21
CA ILE A 11 27.53 -5.87 -12.99
C ILE A 11 28.27 -4.85 -12.10
N HIS A 12 29.58 -5.00 -11.91
CA HIS A 12 30.36 -4.06 -11.11
C HIS A 12 30.39 -2.65 -11.71
N MET A 13 30.53 -2.52 -13.02
CA MET A 13 30.45 -1.24 -13.71
C MET A 13 29.07 -0.59 -13.58
N GLU A 14 27.99 -1.37 -13.74
CA GLU A 14 26.62 -0.86 -13.64
C GLU A 14 26.27 -0.46 -12.19
N VAL A 15 26.74 -1.20 -11.18
CA VAL A 15 26.54 -0.84 -9.76
C VAL A 15 27.43 0.34 -9.33
N GLY A 16 28.54 0.56 -10.04
CA GLY A 16 29.39 1.74 -9.89
C GLY A 16 28.80 3.03 -10.49
N ASP A 17 27.76 2.95 -11.34
CA ASP A 17 27.04 4.12 -11.84
C ASP A 17 26.23 4.75 -10.69
N PRO A 18 26.50 6.01 -10.30
CA PRO A 18 25.77 6.70 -9.24
C PRO A 18 24.26 6.71 -9.49
N LEU A 19 23.82 6.80 -10.76
CA LEU A 19 22.40 6.83 -11.10
C LEU A 19 21.73 5.48 -10.88
N MET A 20 22.44 4.37 -11.11
CA MET A 20 21.93 3.03 -10.83
C MET A 20 21.88 2.78 -9.32
N ARG A 21 22.91 3.19 -8.59
CA ARG A 21 22.94 3.13 -7.12
C ARG A 21 21.76 3.87 -6.51
N ASN A 22 21.49 5.09 -6.96
CA ASN A 22 20.35 5.89 -6.52
C ASN A 22 19.00 5.20 -6.79
N TRP A 23 18.86 4.57 -7.96
CA TRP A 23 17.66 3.81 -8.28
C TRP A 23 17.48 2.60 -7.35
N LEU A 24 18.56 1.89 -7.01
CA LEU A 24 18.54 0.80 -6.03
C LEU A 24 18.15 1.29 -4.63
N CYS A 25 18.79 2.36 -4.15
CA CYS A 25 18.47 2.99 -2.86
C CYS A 25 16.99 3.41 -2.79
N ALA A 26 16.47 4.04 -3.84
CA ALA A 26 15.07 4.43 -3.89
C ALA A 26 14.11 3.22 -3.92
N ASN A 27 14.47 2.11 -4.57
CA ASN A 27 13.69 0.87 -4.50
C ASN A 27 13.67 0.28 -3.10
N MET A 28 14.83 0.21 -2.43
CA MET A 28 14.93 -0.25 -1.04
C MET A 28 14.07 0.62 -0.14
N ALA A 29 14.18 1.94 -0.28
CA ALA A 29 13.39 2.89 0.48
C ALA A 29 11.87 2.67 0.32
N ILE A 30 11.40 2.50 -0.92
CA ILE A 30 9.99 2.21 -1.18
C ILE A 30 9.59 0.86 -0.59
N ARG A 31 10.41 -0.18 -0.73
CA ARG A 31 10.10 -1.51 -0.19
C ARG A 31 9.96 -1.45 1.33
N ASP A 32 10.91 -0.84 2.01
CA ASP A 32 10.95 -0.83 3.47
C ASP A 32 9.84 0.08 4.04
N ALA A 33 9.58 1.23 3.41
CA ALA A 33 8.40 2.04 3.73
C ALA A 33 7.08 1.28 3.45
N SER A 34 6.99 0.53 2.36
CA SER A 34 5.77 -0.25 2.03
C SER A 34 5.45 -1.29 3.08
N LYS A 35 6.48 -1.98 3.59
CA LYS A 35 6.37 -2.96 4.68
C LYS A 35 5.81 -2.32 5.93
N HIS A 36 6.41 -1.22 6.37
CA HIS A 36 5.99 -0.51 7.57
C HIS A 36 4.56 0.00 7.48
N LEU A 37 4.22 0.65 6.36
CA LEU A 37 2.87 1.13 6.12
C LEU A 37 1.85 0.00 6.06
N ALA A 38 2.22 -1.16 5.49
CA ALA A 38 1.33 -2.32 5.47
C ALA A 38 1.01 -2.79 6.89
N MET A 39 2.01 -2.89 7.77
CA MET A 39 1.82 -3.23 9.19
C MET A 39 0.87 -2.26 9.90
N CYS A 40 1.06 -0.95 9.69
CA CYS A 40 0.15 0.07 10.21
C CYS A 40 -1.28 -0.13 9.67
N VAL A 41 -1.45 -0.30 8.36
CA VAL A 41 -2.77 -0.56 7.76
C VAL A 41 -3.42 -1.83 8.30
N HIS A 42 -2.66 -2.90 8.53
CA HIS A 42 -3.17 -4.12 9.16
C HIS A 42 -3.75 -3.87 10.54
N PHE A 43 -3.02 -3.11 11.36
CA PHE A 43 -3.49 -2.72 12.66
C PHE A 43 -4.81 -1.96 12.55
N HIS A 44 -4.89 -0.96 11.67
CA HIS A 44 -6.11 -0.19 11.45
C HIS A 44 -7.28 -1.04 10.91
N ILE A 45 -7.04 -1.95 9.96
CA ILE A 45 -8.05 -2.89 9.46
C ILE A 45 -8.63 -3.73 10.60
N SER A 46 -7.76 -4.25 11.48
CA SER A 46 -8.16 -5.05 12.64
C SER A 46 -9.00 -4.23 13.62
N GLN A 47 -8.59 -3.00 13.94
CA GLN A 47 -9.33 -2.11 14.85
C GLN A 47 -10.67 -1.69 14.28
N MET A 48 -10.68 -1.23 13.02
CA MET A 48 -11.88 -0.88 12.26
C MET A 48 -12.89 -2.04 12.31
N TYR A 49 -12.44 -3.24 11.95
CA TYR A 49 -13.30 -4.41 11.93
C TYR A 49 -13.88 -4.77 13.31
N LYS A 50 -13.04 -4.75 14.36
CA LYS A 50 -13.49 -4.98 15.74
C LYS A 50 -14.55 -3.97 16.17
N LYS A 51 -14.35 -2.68 15.85
CA LYS A 51 -15.31 -1.61 16.13
C LYS A 51 -16.65 -1.85 15.43
N MET A 52 -16.63 -2.09 14.12
CA MET A 52 -17.84 -2.38 13.35
C MET A 52 -18.58 -3.62 13.89
N ARG A 53 -17.86 -4.71 14.18
CA ARG A 53 -18.46 -5.93 14.70
C ARG A 53 -19.10 -5.73 16.07
N ARG A 54 -18.52 -4.90 16.94
CA ARG A 54 -19.11 -4.52 18.24
C ARG A 54 -20.41 -3.74 18.05
N THR A 55 -20.46 -2.79 17.11
CA THR A 55 -21.67 -2.01 16.81
C THR A 55 -22.79 -2.87 16.20
N ILE A 56 -22.45 -3.76 15.26
CA ILE A 56 -23.41 -4.59 14.54
C ILE A 56 -23.96 -5.72 15.42
N GLY A 57 -23.13 -6.24 16.33
CA GLY A 57 -23.44 -7.38 17.18
C GLY A 57 -23.37 -8.72 16.44
N ALA A 58 -24.00 -9.74 17.02
CA ALA A 58 -24.13 -11.04 16.36
C ALA A 58 -25.03 -10.91 15.12
N SER A 59 -24.49 -11.25 13.94
CA SER A 59 -25.23 -11.20 12.68
C SER A 59 -25.05 -12.50 11.90
N VAL A 60 -26.14 -13.07 11.39
CA VAL A 60 -26.08 -14.24 10.51
C VAL A 60 -25.43 -13.82 9.19
N PRO A 61 -24.43 -14.57 8.69
CA PRO A 61 -23.81 -14.30 7.40
C PRO A 61 -24.83 -14.25 6.27
N CYS A 62 -24.61 -13.34 5.33
CA CYS A 62 -25.49 -13.23 4.17
C CYS A 62 -25.33 -14.44 3.25
N SER A 63 -26.40 -15.19 3.05
CA SER A 63 -26.43 -16.35 2.14
C SER A 63 -26.40 -15.96 0.66
N GLN A 64 -26.92 -14.78 0.32
CA GLN A 64 -27.10 -14.33 -1.07
C GLN A 64 -25.96 -13.45 -1.59
N ASN A 65 -25.03 -13.02 -0.72
CA ASN A 65 -23.96 -12.11 -1.07
C ASN A 65 -24.49 -10.84 -1.81
N CYS A 66 -25.37 -10.07 -1.15
CA CYS A 66 -26.09 -8.92 -1.70
C CYS A 66 -25.21 -7.95 -2.51
N SER A 67 -23.95 -7.74 -2.11
CA SER A 67 -23.02 -6.85 -2.82
C SER A 67 -22.84 -7.22 -4.31
N LYS A 68 -22.86 -8.51 -4.67
CA LYS A 68 -22.76 -8.96 -6.07
C LYS A 68 -24.05 -8.79 -6.86
N LEU A 69 -25.20 -8.83 -6.19
CA LEU A 69 -26.51 -8.70 -6.82
C LEU A 69 -26.85 -7.24 -7.18
N HIS A 70 -26.09 -6.30 -6.60
CA HIS A 70 -26.19 -4.86 -6.82
C HIS A 70 -25.72 -4.39 -8.21
N ASP A 71 -25.35 -5.31 -9.11
CA ASP A 71 -24.94 -5.01 -10.50
C ASP A 71 -26.15 -4.80 -11.44
N GLY A 72 -27.23 -4.19 -10.92
CA GLY A 72 -28.38 -3.73 -11.71
C GLY A 72 -29.61 -4.65 -11.76
N ARG A 73 -29.63 -5.80 -11.06
CA ARG A 73 -30.80 -6.72 -11.06
C ARG A 73 -31.61 -6.71 -9.78
N MET A 74 -31.00 -6.47 -8.62
CA MET A 74 -31.70 -6.33 -7.34
C MET A 74 -30.98 -5.32 -6.44
N ASN A 75 -31.70 -4.27 -6.03
CA ASN A 75 -31.17 -3.21 -5.15
C ASN A 75 -31.38 -3.51 -3.66
N PHE A 76 -31.80 -4.72 -3.29
CA PHE A 76 -32.16 -5.04 -1.92
C PHE A 76 -30.97 -5.61 -1.15
N TRP A 77 -30.58 -4.92 -0.09
CA TRP A 77 -29.61 -5.41 0.89
C TRP A 77 -30.36 -6.16 1.99
N CYS A 78 -29.92 -7.36 2.37
CA CYS A 78 -30.44 -7.99 3.57
C CYS A 78 -30.02 -7.19 4.81
N THR A 79 -30.72 -7.38 5.93
CA THR A 79 -30.47 -6.64 7.17
C THR A 79 -29.02 -6.69 7.63
N THR A 80 -28.36 -7.86 7.52
CA THR A 80 -26.93 -8.00 7.86
C THR A 80 -26.06 -7.12 6.97
N CYS A 81 -26.18 -7.23 5.65
CA CYS A 81 -25.32 -6.48 4.74
C CYS A 81 -25.60 -4.98 4.79
N GLU A 82 -26.84 -4.55 5.03
CA GLU A 82 -27.18 -3.14 5.19
C GLU A 82 -26.51 -2.55 6.44
N ARG A 83 -26.50 -3.25 7.58
CA ARG A 83 -25.79 -2.81 8.79
C ARG A 83 -24.29 -2.66 8.54
N TRP A 84 -23.65 -3.67 7.94
CA TRP A 84 -22.24 -3.59 7.56
C TRP A 84 -21.98 -2.43 6.60
N ARG A 85 -22.79 -2.27 5.56
CA ARG A 85 -22.67 -1.17 4.59
C ARG A 85 -22.75 0.20 5.28
N LYS A 86 -23.66 0.39 6.24
CA LYS A 86 -23.76 1.64 7.02
C LYS A 86 -22.49 1.93 7.80
N GLU A 87 -21.96 0.96 8.54
CA GLU A 87 -20.73 1.13 9.31
C GLU A 87 -19.51 1.41 8.40
N ILE A 88 -19.41 0.68 7.28
CA ILE A 88 -18.37 0.90 6.26
C ILE A 88 -18.44 2.33 5.71
N LEU A 89 -19.64 2.79 5.35
CA LEU A 89 -19.85 4.14 4.83
C LEU A 89 -19.62 5.22 5.90
N ALA A 90 -19.75 4.92 7.19
CA ALA A 90 -19.49 5.88 8.27
C ALA A 90 -18.00 6.24 8.37
N VAL A 91 -17.11 5.27 8.15
CA VAL A 91 -15.65 5.46 8.22
C VAL A 91 -14.97 5.68 6.86
N CYS A 92 -15.78 5.86 5.81
CA CYS A 92 -15.30 6.08 4.46
C CYS A 92 -15.18 7.57 4.15
N ASP A 93 -14.10 7.96 3.46
CA ASP A 93 -13.92 9.30 2.92
C ASP A 93 -15.13 9.72 2.08
N SER A 94 -15.63 10.92 2.35
CA SER A 94 -16.87 11.44 1.76
C SER A 94 -16.86 11.46 0.23
N GLN A 95 -15.71 11.77 -0.37
CA GLN A 95 -15.56 11.86 -1.83
C GLN A 95 -15.38 10.48 -2.47
N TYR A 96 -15.02 9.46 -1.69
CA TYR A 96 -14.84 8.10 -2.15
C TYR A 96 -16.11 7.25 -2.08
N LYS A 97 -17.08 7.56 -1.20
CA LYS A 97 -18.32 6.76 -1.00
C LYS A 97 -19.04 6.39 -2.31
N LEU A 98 -19.13 7.35 -3.25
CA LEU A 98 -19.81 7.16 -4.53
C LEU A 98 -19.01 6.31 -5.55
N LYS A 99 -17.71 6.10 -5.29
CA LYS A 99 -16.79 5.35 -6.16
C LYS A 99 -16.67 3.88 -5.75
N ILE A 100 -17.32 3.47 -4.65
CA ILE A 100 -17.29 2.09 -4.17
C ILE A 100 -18.00 1.18 -5.19
N CYS A 101 -17.24 0.21 -5.72
CA CYS A 101 -17.77 -0.79 -6.63
C CYS A 101 -18.22 -2.03 -5.85
N TRP A 102 -19.43 -1.97 -5.28
CA TRP A 102 -19.98 -3.03 -4.43
C TRP A 102 -20.02 -4.41 -5.11
N SER A 103 -20.27 -4.48 -6.42
CA SER A 103 -20.34 -5.74 -7.18
C SER A 103 -19.04 -6.55 -7.20
N ARG A 104 -17.90 -5.94 -6.81
CA ARG A 104 -16.60 -6.62 -6.70
C ARG A 104 -16.30 -7.18 -5.30
N LEU A 105 -17.20 -6.97 -4.35
CA LEU A 105 -17.06 -7.38 -2.96
C LEU A 105 -17.90 -8.64 -2.66
N ASN A 106 -17.57 -9.31 -1.58
CA ASN A 106 -18.24 -10.48 -1.05
C ASN A 106 -18.82 -10.18 0.32
N SER A 107 -19.96 -9.50 0.35
CA SER A 107 -20.71 -9.19 1.58
C SER A 107 -21.07 -10.40 2.45
N SER A 108 -21.11 -11.61 1.89
CA SER A 108 -21.26 -12.84 2.68
C SER A 108 -20.08 -13.11 3.65
N GLN A 109 -18.91 -12.55 3.37
CA GLN A 109 -17.70 -12.72 4.18
C GLN A 109 -17.47 -11.57 5.18
N TRP A 110 -18.20 -10.46 5.09
CA TRP A 110 -18.01 -9.33 6.01
C TRP A 110 -18.12 -9.70 7.49
N PRO A 111 -18.97 -10.64 7.95
CA PRO A 111 -19.02 -11.01 9.37
C PRO A 111 -17.82 -11.82 9.88
N THR A 112 -16.98 -12.36 9.00
CA THR A 112 -15.85 -13.24 9.36
C THR A 112 -14.50 -12.82 8.82
N ASN A 113 -14.44 -11.96 7.80
CA ASN A 113 -13.22 -11.58 7.10
C ASN A 113 -12.98 -10.04 7.15
N PRO A 114 -12.06 -9.55 8.00
CA PRO A 114 -11.75 -8.11 8.08
C PRO A 114 -11.19 -7.55 6.78
N TYR A 115 -10.46 -8.35 6.01
CA TYR A 115 -9.88 -7.91 4.75
C TYR A 115 -10.91 -7.72 3.66
N GLU A 116 -12.00 -8.50 3.65
CA GLU A 116 -13.09 -8.28 2.69
C GLU A 116 -13.81 -6.95 2.95
N VAL A 117 -13.86 -6.51 4.21
CA VAL A 117 -14.34 -5.18 4.59
C VAL A 117 -13.33 -4.11 4.14
N ALA A 118 -12.04 -4.32 4.42
CA ALA A 118 -10.97 -3.40 4.02
C ALA A 118 -10.87 -3.19 2.50
N ARG A 119 -11.19 -4.21 1.69
CA ARG A 119 -11.24 -4.12 0.22
C ARG A 119 -12.17 -3.03 -0.29
N VAL A 120 -13.15 -2.60 0.49
CA VAL A 120 -14.03 -1.48 0.12
C VAL A 120 -13.22 -0.22 -0.16
N PHE A 121 -12.17 0.03 0.62
CA PHE A 121 -11.34 1.25 0.56
C PHE A 121 -10.24 1.18 -0.50
N ILE A 122 -10.16 0.09 -1.26
CA ILE A 122 -9.05 -0.19 -2.17
C ILE A 122 -9.60 -0.36 -3.59
N PRO A 123 -9.64 0.71 -4.39
CA PRO A 123 -10.20 0.66 -5.73
C PRO A 123 -9.40 -0.32 -6.60
N ARG A 124 -10.13 -1.27 -7.20
CA ARG A 124 -9.58 -2.33 -8.06
C ARG A 124 -8.70 -3.36 -7.34
N ALA A 125 -8.80 -3.51 -6.02
CA ALA A 125 -8.20 -4.63 -5.31
C ALA A 125 -8.58 -5.95 -6.01
N HIS A 126 -7.58 -6.68 -6.51
CA HIS A 126 -7.84 -7.94 -7.19
C HIS A 126 -8.44 -8.94 -6.21
N ARG A 127 -9.39 -9.77 -6.66
CA ARG A 127 -10.10 -10.75 -5.81
C ARG A 127 -9.17 -11.76 -5.12
N LEU A 128 -7.94 -11.93 -5.61
CA LEU A 128 -6.95 -12.86 -5.04
C LEU A 128 -6.08 -12.20 -3.97
N TYR A 129 -6.07 -10.87 -3.89
CA TYR A 129 -5.16 -10.12 -3.05
C TYR A 129 -5.36 -10.34 -1.54
N TYR A 130 -6.52 -10.90 -1.17
CA TYR A 130 -6.90 -11.18 0.22
C TYR A 130 -7.46 -12.60 0.40
N LYS A 131 -7.19 -13.50 -0.56
CA LYS A 131 -7.59 -14.91 -0.42
C LYS A 131 -6.56 -15.74 0.35
N SER A 132 -5.30 -15.31 0.34
CA SER A 132 -4.30 -15.75 1.31
C SER A 132 -4.55 -15.02 2.62
N ALA A 133 -4.36 -15.68 3.75
CA ALA A 133 -4.28 -15.03 5.07
C ALA A 133 -3.10 -14.04 5.17
N GLU A 134 -2.35 -13.87 4.09
CA GLU A 134 -1.24 -12.97 3.89
C GLU A 134 -1.72 -11.80 3.02
N PHE A 135 -1.80 -10.62 3.63
CA PHE A 135 -1.90 -9.34 2.93
C PHE A 135 -0.58 -9.14 2.19
N HIS A 136 -0.64 -8.75 0.92
CA HIS A 136 0.59 -8.43 0.22
C HIS A 136 1.04 -7.00 0.56
N GLU A 137 2.34 -6.76 0.64
CA GLU A 137 2.93 -5.45 0.95
C GLU A 137 2.89 -4.52 -0.28
N ASP A 138 1.79 -4.46 -1.04
CA ASP A 138 1.72 -3.56 -2.20
C ASP A 138 1.37 -2.14 -1.75
N PHE A 139 2.38 -1.28 -1.84
CA PHE A 139 2.32 0.16 -1.62
C PHE A 139 1.05 0.81 -2.19
N ARG A 140 0.62 0.39 -3.38
CA ARG A 140 -0.59 0.90 -4.04
C ARG A 140 -1.83 0.75 -3.17
N PHE A 141 -2.02 -0.43 -2.60
CA PHE A 141 -3.24 -0.76 -1.90
C PHE A 141 -3.21 -0.21 -0.49
N THR A 142 -2.04 -0.20 0.15
CA THR A 142 -1.80 0.52 1.41
C THR A 142 -2.17 2.00 1.28
N LEU A 143 -1.61 2.71 0.29
CA LEU A 143 -1.94 4.12 0.06
C LEU A 143 -3.42 4.33 -0.24
N SER A 144 -4.04 3.44 -1.02
CA SER A 144 -5.46 3.55 -1.31
C SER A 144 -6.32 3.42 -0.05
N PHE A 145 -5.99 2.49 0.84
CA PHE A 145 -6.70 2.33 2.11
C PHE A 145 -6.58 3.61 2.94
N ILE A 146 -5.36 4.12 3.11
CA ILE A 146 -5.06 5.37 3.82
C ILE A 146 -5.85 6.55 3.26
N GLU A 147 -5.89 6.71 1.93
CA GLU A 147 -6.60 7.82 1.27
C GLU A 147 -8.12 7.79 1.47
N ASN A 148 -8.70 6.58 1.59
CA ASN A 148 -10.15 6.38 1.56
C ASN A 148 -10.75 6.06 2.94
N TYR A 149 -9.93 5.78 3.95
CA TYR A 149 -10.33 5.55 5.33
C TYR A 149 -10.22 6.82 6.15
N ASN A 150 -11.31 7.31 6.73
CA ASN A 150 -11.37 8.64 7.31
C ASN A 150 -10.78 8.78 8.72
N GLU A 151 -10.44 7.68 9.39
CA GLU A 151 -9.79 7.73 10.71
C GLU A 151 -8.25 7.80 10.60
N ILE A 152 -7.70 7.74 9.39
CA ILE A 152 -6.28 8.03 9.11
C ILE A 152 -6.23 9.37 8.39
N PHE A 153 -5.53 10.36 8.96
CA PHE A 153 -5.42 11.68 8.37
C PHE A 153 -4.06 11.88 7.70
N ILE A 154 -3.99 11.61 6.41
CA ILE A 154 -2.84 11.97 5.56
C ILE A 154 -3.29 12.90 4.45
N PRO A 155 -2.58 14.02 4.19
CA PRO A 155 -2.88 14.88 3.06
C PRO A 155 -2.85 14.09 1.75
N ARG A 156 -3.91 14.17 0.95
CA ARG A 156 -3.97 13.50 -0.37
C ARG A 156 -2.79 13.85 -1.27
N THR A 157 -2.33 15.09 -1.21
CA THR A 157 -1.16 15.57 -1.95
C THR A 157 0.12 14.81 -1.58
N LEU A 158 0.25 14.34 -0.34
CA LEU A 158 1.38 13.51 0.10
C LEU A 158 1.24 12.08 -0.43
N CYS A 159 0.04 11.49 -0.38
CA CYS A 159 -0.21 10.18 -0.98
C CYS A 159 0.05 10.20 -2.49
N GLU A 160 -0.41 11.24 -3.20
CA GLU A 160 -0.14 11.46 -4.63
C GLU A 160 1.36 11.58 -4.94
N LYS A 161 2.12 12.30 -4.11
CA LYS A 161 3.58 12.37 -4.24
C LYS A 161 4.22 10.99 -4.06
N ALA A 162 3.82 10.24 -3.03
CA ALA A 162 4.31 8.89 -2.80
C ALA A 162 4.00 7.94 -3.97
N TRP A 163 2.80 8.05 -4.54
CA TRP A 163 2.39 7.37 -5.76
C TRP A 163 3.30 7.69 -6.96
N GLN A 164 3.63 8.97 -7.14
CA GLN A 164 4.51 9.41 -8.22
C GLN A 164 5.93 8.87 -8.04
N CYS A 165 6.49 8.91 -6.83
CA CYS A 165 7.80 8.32 -6.52
C CYS A 165 7.85 6.85 -6.92
N ARG A 166 6.87 6.05 -6.47
CA ARG A 166 6.75 4.62 -6.85
C ARG A 166 6.55 4.41 -8.35
N GLY A 167 5.83 5.32 -9.01
CA GLY A 167 5.62 5.31 -10.45
C GLY A 167 6.91 5.55 -11.26
N ARG A 168 7.73 6.53 -10.85
CA ARG A 168 9.01 6.86 -11.49
C ARG A 168 9.95 5.66 -11.49
N ILE A 169 10.03 4.98 -10.35
CA ILE A 169 10.91 3.81 -10.19
C ILE A 169 10.45 2.60 -11.02
N LYS A 170 9.14 2.28 -11.01
CA LYS A 170 8.62 1.07 -11.69
C LYS A 170 8.37 1.20 -13.19
N ARG A 171 8.03 2.39 -13.71
CA ARG A 171 7.48 2.51 -15.09
C ARG A 171 8.34 3.28 -16.08
N LYS A 172 9.28 4.13 -15.64
CA LYS A 172 9.98 5.05 -16.56
C LYS A 172 11.47 4.79 -16.74
N ASN A 173 12.06 3.90 -15.94
CA ASN A 173 13.49 3.64 -16.00
C ASN A 173 13.80 2.25 -16.57
N LEU A 174 13.65 2.11 -17.89
CA LEU A 174 14.20 0.95 -18.63
C LEU A 174 15.72 0.81 -18.41
N ARG A 175 16.38 1.90 -18.03
CA ARG A 175 17.81 1.94 -17.70
C ARG A 175 18.11 1.87 -16.20
N MET A 176 17.08 1.80 -15.34
CA MET A 176 17.26 1.75 -13.88
C MET A 176 18.11 2.91 -13.33
N ARG A 177 17.91 4.15 -13.82
CA ARG A 177 18.73 5.32 -13.44
C ARG A 177 17.95 6.41 -12.75
N LEU A 178 18.41 6.91 -11.62
CA LEU A 178 17.76 7.97 -10.85
C LEU A 178 18.78 9.04 -10.46
N ASN A 179 18.47 10.33 -10.67
CA ASN A 179 19.35 11.40 -10.20
C ASN A 179 19.19 11.62 -8.68
N ASP A 180 20.16 12.32 -8.08
CA ASP A 180 20.20 12.56 -6.63
C ASP A 180 18.97 13.34 -6.14
N HIS A 181 18.50 14.32 -6.91
CA HIS A 181 17.34 15.12 -6.56
C HIS A 181 16.06 14.28 -6.45
N ASP A 182 15.86 13.36 -7.39
CA ASP A 182 14.73 12.42 -7.39
C ASP A 182 14.84 11.40 -6.24
N LEU A 183 16.05 10.94 -5.90
CA LEU A 183 16.31 10.10 -4.74
C LEU A 183 15.94 10.83 -3.44
N GLN A 184 16.49 12.03 -3.24
CA GLN A 184 16.22 12.88 -2.07
C GLN A 184 14.72 13.17 -1.94
N THR A 185 14.06 13.54 -3.04
CA THR A 185 12.62 13.76 -3.06
C THR A 185 11.85 12.51 -2.66
N THR A 186 12.27 11.34 -3.16
CA THR A 186 11.63 10.06 -2.82
C THR A 186 11.76 9.75 -1.35
N ILE A 187 12.97 9.83 -0.79
CA ILE A 187 13.21 9.56 0.63
C ILE A 187 12.47 10.56 1.52
N SER A 188 12.52 11.86 1.20
CA SER A 188 11.80 12.91 1.95
C SER A 188 10.28 12.68 1.98
N VAL A 189 9.68 12.31 0.84
CA VAL A 189 8.24 12.00 0.77
C VAL A 189 7.89 10.79 1.63
N LEU A 190 8.71 9.73 1.59
CA LEU A 190 8.48 8.52 2.39
C LEU A 190 8.66 8.78 3.89
N VAL A 191 9.71 9.48 4.29
CA VAL A 191 9.95 9.88 5.68
C VAL A 191 8.79 10.72 6.20
N HIS A 192 8.34 11.73 5.44
CA HIS A 192 7.20 12.55 5.83
C HIS A 192 5.92 11.72 5.96
N LEU A 193 5.68 10.77 5.05
CA LEU A 193 4.53 9.88 5.11
C LEU A 193 4.55 9.01 6.37
N LEU A 194 5.70 8.41 6.70
CA LEU A 194 5.86 7.58 7.90
C LEU A 194 5.74 8.40 9.19
N SER A 195 6.29 9.62 9.20
CA SER A 195 6.26 10.51 10.37
C SER A 195 4.83 10.94 10.75
N ILE A 196 3.94 11.13 9.77
CA ILE A 196 2.54 11.49 10.04
C ILE A 196 1.76 10.31 10.64
N LEU A 197 2.07 9.08 10.22
CA LEU A 197 1.34 7.90 10.65
C LEU A 197 1.68 7.45 12.07
N ASP A 198 2.86 7.84 12.57
CA ASP A 198 3.33 7.62 13.94
C ASP A 198 2.91 6.24 14.51
N PHE A 199 3.43 5.19 13.88
CA PHE A 199 3.19 3.80 14.23
C PHE A 199 4.43 3.20 14.90
N GLU A 200 4.26 2.14 15.71
CA GLU A 200 5.36 1.46 16.40
C GLU A 200 6.55 1.20 15.48
N ASP A 201 7.77 1.41 15.99
CA ASP A 201 9.04 1.23 15.26
C ASP A 201 9.20 2.08 13.98
N THR A 202 8.45 3.18 13.82
CA THR A 202 8.63 4.13 12.70
C THR A 202 10.02 4.77 12.70
N GLU A 203 10.53 5.15 13.87
CA GLU A 203 11.78 5.91 13.99
C GLU A 203 13.01 5.14 13.44
N PRO A 204 13.24 3.86 13.78
CA PRO A 204 14.28 3.05 13.14
C PRO A 204 14.14 2.94 11.61
N VAL A 205 12.90 2.86 11.10
CA VAL A 205 12.66 2.80 9.65
C VAL A 205 13.03 4.12 9.00
N ILE A 206 12.63 5.26 9.57
CA ILE A 206 13.01 6.60 9.09
C ILE A 206 14.52 6.75 9.05
N GLN A 207 15.22 6.39 10.13
CA GLN A 207 16.69 6.46 10.19
C GLN A 207 17.35 5.60 9.11
N ASN A 208 16.82 4.40 8.86
CA ASN A 208 17.29 3.54 7.77
C ASN A 208 17.05 4.17 6.38
N LEU A 209 15.90 4.82 6.17
CA LEU A 209 15.63 5.53 4.91
C LEU A 209 16.58 6.70 4.69
N GLU A 210 16.83 7.50 5.72
CA GLU A 210 17.75 8.65 5.66
C GLU A 210 19.20 8.21 5.47
N ALA A 211 19.61 7.09 6.08
CA ALA A 211 20.93 6.52 5.88
C ALA A 211 21.23 6.16 4.42
N LEU A 212 20.20 5.87 3.60
CA LEU A 212 20.37 5.60 2.17
C LEU A 212 20.84 6.85 1.38
N LEU A 213 20.64 8.06 1.89
CA LEU A 213 21.19 9.29 1.31
C LEU A 213 22.70 9.44 1.59
N ASN A 214 23.16 8.87 2.69
CA ASN A 214 24.51 9.05 3.20
C ASN A 214 25.44 7.88 2.89
N SER A 215 25.01 6.90 2.07
CA SER A 215 25.79 5.70 1.78
C SER A 215 27.14 6.10 1.16
N PRO A 216 28.26 6.03 1.92
CA PRO A 216 29.57 6.43 1.43
C PRO A 216 30.11 5.32 0.52
N ASP A 217 31.03 5.70 -0.36
CA ASP A 217 31.66 4.88 -1.42
C ASP A 217 32.43 3.61 -0.97
N GLU A 218 32.23 3.09 0.24
CA GLU A 218 33.06 2.00 0.81
C GLU A 218 32.32 0.78 1.37
N ARG A 219 30.99 0.65 1.19
CA ARG A 219 30.33 -0.62 1.51
C ARG A 219 30.22 -1.47 0.25
N GLN A 220 30.92 -2.61 0.28
CA GLN A 220 30.71 -3.78 -0.58
C GLN A 220 29.28 -3.77 -1.10
N GLY A 221 29.17 -3.68 -2.42
CA GLY A 221 27.97 -3.25 -3.12
C GLY A 221 26.71 -3.83 -2.52
N CYS A 222 25.67 -2.99 -2.43
CA CYS A 222 24.27 -3.32 -2.21
C CYS A 222 24.05 -4.82 -2.36
N THR A 223 24.21 -5.59 -1.28
CA THR A 223 24.24 -7.03 -1.37
C THR A 223 22.82 -7.44 -1.66
N ILE A 224 22.56 -7.72 -2.93
CA ILE A 224 21.37 -8.41 -3.38
C ILE A 224 21.49 -9.81 -2.76
N MET A 225 20.88 -10.00 -1.59
CA MET A 225 20.48 -11.34 -1.14
C MET A 225 19.23 -11.76 -1.92
#